data_AF-A0A7V2WRP4-F1
#
_entry.id   AF-A0A7V2WRP4-F1
#
_cell.length_a   1.000
_cell.length_b   1.000
_cell.length_c   1.000
_cell.angle_alpha   90.00
_cell.angle_beta   90.00
_cell.angle_gamma   90.00
#
_symmetry.space_group_name_H-M   'P 1'
#
loop_
_entity.id
_entity.type
_entity.pdbx_description
1 polymer ?
#
loop_
_entity_poly.entity_id
_entity_poly.type
_entity_poly.pdbx_seq_one_letter_code
_entity_poly.pdbx_strand_id
1 'polypeptide(L)' 'MNVLILSRNKRLYSTQRLFEDAQFAKHNAAIVDYMHCNIISEKENPVV' A
#
# COMPACT_ATOMS: atom_id res chain seq x y z
N MET A 1 10.75 2.28 -6.64
CA MET A 1 9.52 1.56 -7.04
C MET A 1 8.31 2.30 -6.50
N ASN A 2 7.11 2.05 -7.00
CA ASN A 2 5.88 2.60 -6.45
C ASN A 2 5.30 1.61 -5.43
N VAL A 3 5.15 2.04 -4.18
CA VAL A 3 4.70 1.19 -3.07
C VAL A 3 3.43 1.80 -2.47
N LEU A 4 2.33 1.04 -2.52
CA LEU A 4 1.06 1.43 -1.92
C LEU A 4 0.85 0.63 -0.63
N ILE A 5 0.79 1.34 0.50
CA ILE A 5 0.55 0.74 1.81
C ILE A 5 -0.94 0.85 2.11
N LEU A 6 -1.65 -0.28 2.05
CA LEU A 6 -3.09 -0.33 2.34
C LEU A 6 -3.31 -0.34 3.85
N SER A 7 -3.88 0.74 4.39
CA SER A 7 -4.17 0.86 5.83
C SER A 7 -5.32 1.84 6.08
N ARG A 8 -6.29 1.44 6.92
CA ARG A 8 -7.39 2.34 7.36
C ARG A 8 -6.91 3.46 8.28
N ASN A 9 -5.78 3.27 8.96
CA ASN A 9 -5.30 4.22 9.94
C ASN A 9 -3.81 4.50 9.74
N LYS A 10 -3.52 5.63 9.09
CA LYS A 10 -2.16 6.15 8.86
C LYS A 10 -1.37 6.49 10.15
N ARG A 11 -2.02 6.53 11.32
CA ARG A 11 -1.36 6.83 12.60
C ARG A 11 -0.84 5.59 13.33
N LEU A 12 -1.13 4.39 12.81
CA LEU A 12 -0.57 3.17 13.40
C LEU A 12 0.94 3.16 13.21
N TYR A 13 1.66 2.82 14.28
CA TYR A 13 3.12 2.74 14.27
C TYR A 13 3.65 1.86 13.13
N SER A 14 3.03 0.70 12.89
CA SER A 14 3.41 -0.20 11.80
C SER A 14 3.26 0.43 10.42
N THR A 15 2.21 1.21 10.19
CA THR A 15 1.97 1.89 8.90
C THR A 15 3.00 3.00 8.69
N GLN A 16 3.30 3.78 9.72
CA GLN A 16 4.29 4.85 9.65
C GLN A 16 5.70 4.28 9.45
N ARG A 17 6.06 3.23 10.17
CA ARG A 17 7.38 2.61 10.07
C ARG A 17 7.65 2.07 8.66
N LEU A 18 6.68 1.38 8.07
CA LEU A 18 6.79 0.88 6.69
C LEU A 18 6.92 2.02 5.67
N PHE A 19 6.17 3.12 5.87
CA PHE A 19 6.25 4.29 5.01
C PHE A 19 7.62 4.97 5.09
N GLU A 20 8.15 5.17 6.29
CA GLU A 20 9.47 5.75 6.54
C GLU A 20 10.58 4.91 5.92
N ASP A 21 10.58 3.59 6.15
CA ASP A 21 11.59 2.68 5.61
C ASP A 21 11.51 2.64 4.06
N ALA A 22 10.31 2.68 3.48
CA ALA A 22 10.13 2.76 2.02
C ALA A 22 10.65 4.10 1.43
N GLN A 23 10.40 5.22 2.10
CA GLN A 23 10.93 6.53 1.70
C GLN A 23 12.46 6.57 1.82
N PHE A 24 13.02 6.00 2.90
CA PHE A 24 14.47 5.89 3.10
C PHE A 24 15.13 5.06 2.00
N ALA A 25 14.47 3.99 1.55
CA ALA A 25 14.89 3.18 0.40
C ALA A 25 14.68 3.87 -0.97
N LYS A 26 14.30 5.16 -0.99
CA LYS A 26 14.02 5.95 -2.20
C LYS A 26 12.91 5.34 -3.07
N HIS A 27 11.92 4.73 -2.44
CA HIS A 27 10.69 4.32 -3.12
C HIS A 27 9.66 5.45 -3.08
N ASN A 28 8.80 5.52 -4.09
CA ASN A 28 7.63 6.41 -4.06
C ASN A 28 6.54 5.69 -3.27
N ALA A 29 6.44 5.98 -1.98
CA ALA A 29 5.47 5.36 -1.10
C ALA A 29 4.22 6.23 -0.90
N ALA A 30 3.05 5.61 -0.77
CA ALA A 30 1.83 6.29 -0.35
C ALA A 30 0.96 5.36 0.51
N ILE A 31 0.33 5.92 1.54
CA ILE A 31 -0.64 5.22 2.38
C ILE A 31 -2.03 5.45 1.81
N VAL A 32 -2.77 4.37 1.51
CA VAL A 32 -4.12 4.43 0.94
C VAL A 32 -5.10 3.71 1.85
N ASP A 33 -6.22 4.37 2.13
CA ASP A 33 -7.34 3.74 2.82
C ASP A 33 -8.13 2.87 1.86
N TYR A 34 -7.99 1.55 2.03
CA TYR A 34 -8.63 0.56 1.17
C TYR A 34 -10.16 0.55 1.28
N MET A 35 -10.76 1.17 2.29
CA MET A 35 -12.23 1.32 2.37
C MET A 35 -12.78 2.26 1.30
N HIS A 36 -11.96 3.15 0.76
CA HIS A 36 -12.31 4.02 -0.36
C HIS A 36 -11.93 3.41 -1.73
N CYS A 37 -11.41 2.17 -1.74
CA CYS A 37 -10.99 1.49 -2.95
C CYS A 37 -11.96 0.38 -3.33
N ASN A 38 -12.25 0.25 -4.63
CA ASN A 38 -12.86 -0.96 -5.17
C ASN A 38 -11.74 -1.90 -5.65
N ILE A 39 -11.55 -3.03 -4.97
CA ILE A 39 -10.55 -4.03 -5.35
C ILE A 39 -11.23 -5.03 -6.28
N ILE A 40 -10.93 -4.92 -7.57
CA ILE A 40 -11.41 -5.83 -8.60
C ILE A 40 -10.32 -6.89 -8.80
N SER A 41 -10.64 -8.15 -8.50
CA SER A 41 -9.75 -9.28 -8.77
C SER A 41 -10.20 -9.97 -10.05
N GLU A 42 -9.33 -10.01 -11.06
CA GLU A 42 -9.54 -10.79 -12.28
C GLU A 42 -9.45 -12.27 -11.94
N LYS A 43 -10.61 -12.89 -11.68
CA LYS A 43 -10.70 -14.35 -11.42
C LYS A 43 -10.48 -15.20 -12.68
N GLU A 44 -10.57 -14.61 -13.87
CA GLU A 44 -10.66 -15.36 -15.12
C GLU A 44 -9.34 -15.54 -15.86
N ASN A 45 -8.25 -14.89 -15.43
CA ASN A 45 -6.95 -15.04 -16.10
C ASN A 45 -5.77 -14.97 -15.11
N PRO A 46 -5.56 -16.00 -14.28
CA PRO A 46 -4.38 -16.07 -13.43
C PRO A 46 -3.13 -16.21 -14.30
N VAL A 47 -2.36 -15.14 -14.43
CA VAL A 47 -1.05 -15.14 -15.09
C VAL A 47 0.05 -15.45 -14.06
N VAL A 48 0.93 -16.39 -14.42
CA VAL A 48 2.10 -16.83 -13.65
C VAL A 48 3.28 -15.89 -13.88
#